data_AF-A0A0F9B0Y5-F1
#
_entry.id   AF-A0A0F9B0Y5-F1
#
_cell.length_a   1.000
_cell.length_b   1.000
_cell.length_c   1.000
_cell.angle_alpha   90.00
_cell.angle_beta   90.00
_cell.angle_gamma   90.00
#
_symmetry.space_group_name_H-M   'P 1'
#
loop_
_entity.id
_entity.type
_entity.pdbx_description
1 polymer ?
#
loop_
_entity_poly.entity_id
_entity_poly.type
_entity_poly.pdbx_seq_one_letter_code
_entity_poly.pdbx_strand_id
1 'polypeptide(L)'
;MKKEKKSKIKSRFGSNVVSDVDRQKNSKSFGYLKLPPGVSVFKHQAGKTRTVLDIIPYIVTLDKHPDMNPDDSGTAHKGQPWYKLPITVHHGIGAGKNKETLMCPTTIGKSKCPICEEVAKQFKDGVDSKKVVGKTQLRNLYVVIPKKMEDFENEMHIWDIAQGNYQKELNKDLEEKPELGIFPDPVDGKTLTIRFTEESYAGNKYPEASRIDYDDRKKPYKLSIMKEAPCLDECIKVLSYKELRAKFFALDDDDDDNNTKGFKTKEEKRKKKKLIKEEEKPAKNKKAKSKGKKSKCPSGYKFGKDWDDYSECNTCSKLDACGAASEQ
;
A
#
# COMPACT_ATOMS: atom_id res chain seq x y z
N MET A 1 49.24 37.92 32.05
CA MET A 1 48.32 36.79 32.32
C MET A 1 46.98 37.05 31.64
N LYS A 2 46.67 36.35 30.54
CA LYS A 2 45.37 36.46 29.83
C LYS A 2 44.41 35.42 30.41
N LYS A 3 43.24 35.85 30.89
CA LYS A 3 42.15 34.96 31.35
C LYS A 3 41.33 34.49 30.14
N GLU A 4 41.32 33.19 29.87
CA GLU A 4 40.43 32.56 28.90
C GLU A 4 38.98 32.56 29.40
N LYS A 5 38.05 33.08 28.60
CA LYS A 5 36.61 32.97 28.82
C LYS A 5 36.12 31.62 28.27
N LYS A 6 35.88 30.65 29.17
CA LYS A 6 35.16 29.42 28.82
C LYS A 6 33.70 29.74 28.51
N SER A 7 33.28 29.53 27.26
CA SER A 7 31.87 29.59 26.88
C SER A 7 31.14 28.37 27.45
N LYS A 8 30.10 28.60 28.25
CA LYS A 8 29.24 27.54 28.77
C LYS A 8 28.36 27.01 27.63
N ILE A 9 28.72 25.87 27.06
CA ILE A 9 27.83 25.10 26.19
C ILE A 9 26.66 24.64 27.06
N LYS A 10 25.47 25.24 26.85
CA LYS A 10 24.24 24.81 27.54
C LYS A 10 23.91 23.38 27.09
N SER A 11 23.94 22.44 28.03
CA SER A 11 23.59 21.05 27.80
C SER A 11 22.15 20.93 27.26
N ARG A 12 22.00 20.32 26.09
CA ARG A 12 20.70 20.01 25.45
C ARG A 12 20.07 18.71 25.98
N PHE A 13 20.63 18.12 27.04
CA PHE A 13 20.18 16.82 27.53
C PHE A 13 18.72 16.86 28.00
N GLY A 14 18.30 17.95 28.66
CA GLY A 14 16.91 18.12 29.09
C GLY A 14 15.92 18.19 27.93
N SER A 15 16.24 18.93 26.87
CA SER A 15 15.40 18.97 25.66
C SER A 15 15.36 17.63 24.97
N ASN A 16 16.50 16.93 24.86
CA ASN A 16 16.58 15.64 24.19
C ASN A 16 15.77 14.55 24.93
N VAL A 17 15.76 14.57 26.27
CA VAL A 17 14.96 13.64 27.09
C VAL A 17 13.46 13.93 26.95
N VAL A 18 13.05 15.21 26.89
CA VAL A 18 11.65 15.58 26.66
C VAL A 18 11.21 15.19 25.24
N SER A 19 12.03 15.44 24.23
CA SER A 19 11.78 15.01 22.85
C SER A 19 11.70 13.49 22.73
N ASP A 20 12.50 12.72 23.48
CA ASP A 20 12.38 11.25 23.52
C ASP A 20 11.07 10.79 24.17
N VAL A 21 10.66 11.38 25.29
CA VAL A 21 9.37 11.08 25.93
C VAL A 21 8.20 11.42 25.02
N ASP A 22 8.25 12.56 24.32
CA ASP A 22 7.22 12.95 23.35
C ASP A 22 7.23 12.08 22.09
N ARG A 23 8.40 11.61 21.65
CA ARG A 23 8.56 10.62 20.57
C ARG A 23 7.93 9.28 20.96
N GLN A 24 8.16 8.81 22.19
CA GLN A 24 7.56 7.58 22.71
C GLN A 24 6.04 7.69 22.83
N LYS A 25 5.52 8.83 23.32
CA LYS A 25 4.07 9.10 23.37
C LYS A 25 3.42 9.23 21.99
N ASN A 26 4.16 9.74 20.99
CA ASN A 26 3.68 9.96 19.63
C ASN A 26 3.99 8.81 18.66
N SER A 27 4.60 7.71 19.12
CA SER A 27 4.71 6.44 18.43
C SER A 27 3.33 5.77 18.32
N LYS A 28 2.39 6.42 17.62
CA LYS A 28 1.28 5.72 16.99
C LYS A 28 1.92 4.77 16.00
N SER A 29 1.89 3.47 16.30
CA SER A 29 2.02 2.43 15.30
C SER A 29 1.10 2.81 14.14
N PHE A 30 1.68 3.27 13.02
CA PHE A 30 0.95 3.27 11.78
C PHE A 30 0.79 1.79 11.45
N GLY A 31 -0.41 1.23 11.65
CA GLY A 31 -0.62 -0.23 11.62
C GLY A 31 -0.18 -0.92 10.31
N TYR A 32 0.11 -0.14 9.28
CA TYR A 32 0.61 -0.52 7.96
C TYR A 32 2.09 -0.21 7.71
N LEU A 33 2.81 0.44 8.65
CA LEU A 33 4.25 0.70 8.53
C LEU A 33 5.05 -0.20 9.48
N LYS A 34 6.17 -0.73 8.97
CA LYS A 34 7.19 -1.45 9.70
C LYS A 34 8.45 -0.59 9.72
N LEU A 35 8.63 0.22 10.77
CA LEU A 35 9.79 1.12 10.84
C LEU A 35 11.08 0.34 11.09
N PRO A 36 12.17 0.63 10.36
CA PRO A 36 13.47 0.04 10.63
C PRO A 36 14.05 0.57 11.95
N PRO A 37 14.99 -0.16 12.57
CA PRO A 37 15.62 0.27 13.82
C PRO A 37 16.24 1.66 13.69
N GLY A 38 15.96 2.53 14.66
CA GLY A 38 16.53 3.89 14.71
C GLY A 38 15.84 4.92 13.79
N VAL A 39 14.82 4.53 13.02
CA VAL A 39 14.11 5.45 12.12
C VAL A 39 12.73 5.75 12.66
N SER A 40 12.38 7.03 12.73
CA SER A 40 11.08 7.48 13.23
C SER A 40 10.23 8.15 12.14
N VAL A 41 8.93 8.30 12.39
CA VAL A 41 8.04 8.97 11.46
C VAL A 41 8.08 10.48 11.68
N PHE A 42 8.36 11.23 10.62
CA PHE A 42 8.23 12.67 10.61
C PHE A 42 6.75 13.05 10.65
N LYS A 43 6.37 13.85 11.65
CA LYS A 43 5.03 14.41 11.78
C LYS A 43 5.11 15.92 11.71
N HIS A 44 4.25 16.49 10.88
CA HIS A 44 4.06 17.93 10.85
C HIS A 44 3.60 18.43 12.23
N GLN A 45 4.21 19.51 12.70
CA GLN A 45 3.95 20.04 14.03
C GLN A 45 2.76 20.99 13.99
N ALA A 46 1.78 20.76 14.86
CA ALA A 46 0.60 21.60 14.95
C ALA A 46 0.99 23.07 15.19
N GLY A 47 0.38 23.99 14.41
CA GLY A 47 0.64 25.43 14.51
C GLY A 47 1.90 25.94 13.79
N LYS A 48 2.79 25.07 13.28
CA LYS A 48 3.92 25.50 12.45
C LYS A 48 3.52 25.46 10.97
N THR A 49 3.33 26.61 10.35
CA THR A 49 2.97 26.69 8.92
C THR A 49 4.14 26.39 7.97
N ARG A 50 5.37 26.25 8.46
CA ARG A 50 6.58 26.07 7.65
C ARG A 50 7.35 24.84 8.08
N THR A 51 7.66 23.97 7.12
CA THR A 51 8.53 22.80 7.29
C THR A 51 9.69 22.90 6.31
N VAL A 52 10.91 22.55 6.73
CA VAL A 52 12.07 22.52 5.84
C VAL A 52 12.63 21.10 5.80
N LEU A 53 12.67 20.48 4.63
CA LEU A 53 13.02 19.07 4.43
C LEU A 53 14.01 18.92 3.28
N ASP A 54 14.97 18.00 3.44
CA ASP A 54 15.64 17.38 2.30
C ASP A 54 14.99 16.03 2.04
N ILE A 55 14.56 15.76 0.80
CA ILE A 55 14.08 14.43 0.41
C ILE A 55 15.27 13.61 -0.05
N ILE A 56 15.42 12.40 0.50
CA ILE A 56 16.54 11.50 0.22
C ILE A 56 16.03 10.31 -0.60
N PRO A 57 16.67 9.99 -1.74
CA PRO A 57 16.29 8.85 -2.53
C PRO A 57 16.75 7.55 -1.85
N TYR A 58 16.00 6.48 -2.10
CA TYR A 58 16.30 5.12 -1.65
C TYR A 58 16.44 4.21 -2.87
N ILE A 59 17.08 3.06 -2.71
CA ILE A 59 17.19 2.07 -3.77
C ILE A 59 15.92 1.22 -3.80
N VAL A 60 15.24 1.18 -4.94
CA VAL A 60 14.04 0.38 -5.15
C VAL A 60 14.38 -1.10 -5.14
N THR A 61 13.60 -1.89 -4.42
CA THR A 61 13.69 -3.34 -4.30
C THR A 61 12.44 -4.05 -4.82
N LEU A 62 11.29 -3.36 -4.89
CA LEU A 62 10.05 -3.89 -5.46
C LEU A 62 10.17 -4.14 -6.96
N ASP A 63 9.79 -5.34 -7.40
CA ASP A 63 9.68 -5.67 -8.83
C ASP A 63 8.53 -4.91 -9.50
N LYS A 64 7.46 -4.61 -8.75
CA LYS A 64 6.25 -3.91 -9.21
C LYS A 64 6.04 -2.63 -8.42
N HIS A 65 6.99 -1.70 -8.50
CA HIS A 65 6.87 -0.40 -7.85
C HIS A 65 5.68 0.40 -8.47
N PRO A 66 4.88 1.14 -7.68
CA PRO A 66 3.72 1.89 -8.18
C PRO A 66 4.03 2.93 -9.26
N ASP A 67 5.19 3.59 -9.17
CA ASP A 67 5.65 4.56 -10.17
C ASP A 67 6.44 3.92 -11.33
N MET A 68 6.56 2.60 -11.42
CA MET A 68 7.32 1.94 -12.48
C MET A 68 6.49 1.77 -13.74
N ASN A 69 7.10 2.14 -14.87
CA ASN A 69 6.61 1.86 -16.21
C ASN A 69 7.63 0.96 -16.93
N PRO A 70 7.26 -0.26 -17.35
CA PRO A 70 8.18 -1.18 -18.03
C PRO A 70 8.82 -0.59 -19.30
N ASP A 71 8.12 0.31 -19.98
CA ASP A 71 8.55 0.88 -21.26
C ASP A 71 9.36 2.18 -21.10
N ASP A 72 9.56 2.66 -19.87
CA ASP A 72 10.26 3.92 -19.58
C ASP A 72 11.33 3.72 -18.48
N SER A 73 12.60 3.79 -18.88
CA SER A 73 13.75 3.67 -17.98
C SER A 73 13.89 4.83 -16.99
N GLY A 74 13.18 5.95 -17.19
CA GLY A 74 13.14 7.11 -16.30
C GLY A 74 12.23 6.92 -15.08
N THR A 75 11.71 5.71 -14.85
CA THR A 75 10.78 5.39 -13.77
C THR A 75 11.38 4.49 -12.69
N ALA A 76 10.61 4.13 -11.68
CA ALA A 76 11.06 3.45 -10.46
C ALA A 76 11.40 1.96 -10.64
N HIS A 77 12.43 1.64 -11.42
CA HIS A 77 12.89 0.27 -11.64
C HIS A 77 13.67 -0.30 -10.45
N LYS A 78 13.55 -1.61 -10.22
CA LYS A 78 14.33 -2.31 -9.19
C LYS A 78 15.83 -2.11 -9.37
N GLY A 79 16.51 -1.78 -8.28
CA GLY A 79 17.94 -1.46 -8.23
C GLY A 79 18.26 0.00 -8.55
N GLN A 80 17.30 0.81 -8.99
CA GLN A 80 17.49 2.23 -9.27
C GLN A 80 17.13 3.10 -8.05
N PRO A 81 17.76 4.27 -7.90
CA PRO A 81 17.34 5.24 -6.90
C PRO A 81 15.98 5.85 -7.28
N TRP A 82 15.11 5.99 -6.29
CA TRP A 82 13.82 6.68 -6.43
C TRP A 82 13.50 7.51 -5.19
N TYR A 83 12.62 8.51 -5.30
CA TYR A 83 12.45 9.54 -4.27
C TYR A 83 11.21 9.37 -3.39
N LYS A 84 10.27 8.49 -3.77
CA LYS A 84 9.03 8.25 -3.02
C LYS A 84 8.50 6.84 -3.20
N LEU A 85 7.57 6.42 -2.35
CA LEU A 85 6.77 5.21 -2.56
C LEU A 85 5.28 5.56 -2.42
N PRO A 86 4.51 5.60 -3.52
CA PRO A 86 3.06 5.76 -3.45
C PRO A 86 2.42 4.54 -2.77
N ILE A 87 1.51 4.77 -1.84
CA ILE A 87 0.79 3.70 -1.15
C ILE A 87 -0.71 3.97 -1.13
N THR A 88 -1.51 2.91 -1.30
CA THR A 88 -2.95 2.98 -1.08
C THR A 88 -3.29 2.29 0.24
N VAL A 89 -4.08 2.96 1.06
CA VAL A 89 -4.46 2.47 2.39
C VAL A 89 -5.97 2.52 2.58
N HIS A 90 -6.50 1.54 3.31
CA HIS A 90 -7.88 1.51 3.78
C HIS A 90 -7.93 2.08 5.19
N HIS A 91 -8.66 3.18 5.37
CA HIS A 91 -8.85 3.80 6.69
C HIS A 91 -10.14 3.30 7.35
N GLY A 92 -10.16 3.37 8.69
CA GLY A 92 -11.39 3.19 9.44
C GLY A 92 -11.82 1.74 9.61
N ILE A 93 -10.88 0.80 9.59
CA ILE A 93 -11.16 -0.66 9.59
C ILE A 93 -11.23 -1.21 11.01
N GLY A 94 -12.14 -2.17 11.24
CA GLY A 94 -12.33 -2.83 12.53
C GLY A 94 -13.49 -2.26 13.36
N ALA A 95 -13.91 -3.04 14.36
CA ALA A 95 -14.98 -2.67 15.28
C ALA A 95 -14.45 -1.88 16.49
N GLY A 96 -15.25 -0.96 17.02
CA GLY A 96 -14.94 -0.21 18.24
C GLY A 96 -14.30 1.18 18.03
N LYS A 97 -13.71 1.73 19.10
CA LYS A 97 -13.14 3.10 19.12
C LYS A 97 -11.77 3.20 18.43
N ASN A 98 -11.04 2.09 18.34
CA ASN A 98 -9.69 2.04 17.77
C ASN A 98 -9.73 1.50 16.34
N LYS A 99 -10.15 2.35 15.40
CA LYS A 99 -10.13 1.98 13.98
C LYS A 99 -8.70 1.93 13.45
N GLU A 100 -8.39 0.88 12.71
CA GLU A 100 -7.09 0.68 12.09
C GLU A 100 -7.03 1.29 10.69
N THR A 101 -5.80 1.55 10.24
CA THR A 101 -5.49 1.78 8.84
C THR A 101 -4.67 0.61 8.33
N LEU A 102 -5.07 0.04 7.20
CA LEU A 102 -4.47 -1.15 6.63
C LEU A 102 -3.94 -0.85 5.23
N MET A 103 -2.79 -1.40 4.88
CA MET A 103 -2.25 -1.27 3.52
C MET A 103 -3.12 -2.05 2.53
N CYS A 104 -3.46 -1.45 1.40
CA CYS A 104 -4.07 -2.19 0.31
C CYS A 104 -2.99 -2.99 -0.46
N PRO A 105 -3.14 -4.32 -0.60
CA PRO A 105 -2.19 -5.16 -1.34
C PRO A 105 -2.02 -4.76 -2.81
N THR A 106 -2.99 -4.09 -3.41
CA THR A 106 -2.92 -3.65 -4.81
C THR A 106 -1.79 -2.67 -5.05
N THR A 107 -1.35 -1.96 -4.00
CA THR A 107 -0.17 -1.08 -4.05
C THR A 107 1.06 -1.79 -4.61
N ILE A 108 1.30 -3.04 -4.20
CA ILE A 108 2.49 -3.82 -4.61
C ILE A 108 2.19 -4.77 -5.77
N GLY A 109 1.17 -4.46 -6.58
CA GLY A 109 0.83 -5.24 -7.76
C GLY A 109 0.08 -6.56 -7.48
N LYS A 110 -0.46 -6.78 -6.27
CA LYS A 110 -1.38 -7.90 -6.01
C LYS A 110 -2.77 -7.58 -6.58
N SER A 111 -3.36 -8.49 -7.33
CA SER A 111 -4.62 -8.24 -8.05
C SER A 111 -5.89 -8.32 -7.17
N LYS A 112 -5.82 -8.88 -5.96
CA LYS A 112 -6.99 -9.12 -5.10
C LYS A 112 -6.86 -8.45 -3.73
N CYS A 113 -7.93 -7.77 -3.31
CA CYS A 113 -8.08 -7.20 -1.98
C CYS A 113 -9.55 -7.36 -1.52
N PRO A 114 -9.82 -8.01 -0.38
CA PRO A 114 -11.19 -8.27 0.07
C PRO A 114 -11.94 -6.97 0.40
N ILE A 115 -11.24 -5.93 0.84
CA ILE A 115 -11.83 -4.64 1.16
C ILE A 115 -12.21 -3.89 -0.13
N CYS A 116 -11.34 -3.91 -1.16
CA CYS A 116 -11.67 -3.34 -2.48
C CYS A 116 -12.87 -4.04 -3.13
N GLU A 117 -12.96 -5.36 -3.00
CA GLU A 117 -14.11 -6.14 -3.49
C GLU A 117 -15.41 -5.68 -2.83
N GLU A 118 -15.40 -5.44 -1.52
CA GLU A 118 -16.57 -4.94 -0.80
C GLU A 118 -16.91 -3.48 -1.12
N VAL A 119 -15.89 -2.62 -1.25
CA VAL A 119 -16.07 -1.25 -1.72
C VAL A 119 -16.74 -1.23 -3.10
N ALA A 120 -16.31 -2.10 -4.02
CA ALA A 120 -16.92 -2.21 -5.34
C ALA A 120 -18.39 -2.66 -5.28
N LYS A 121 -18.76 -3.56 -4.35
CA LYS A 121 -20.16 -3.93 -4.12
C LYS A 121 -21.00 -2.76 -3.60
N GLN A 122 -20.51 -2.05 -2.58
CA GLN A 122 -21.20 -0.87 -2.03
C GLN A 122 -21.50 0.17 -3.12
N PHE A 123 -20.55 0.42 -4.03
CA PHE A 123 -20.80 1.32 -5.16
C PHE A 123 -21.85 0.78 -6.13
N LYS A 124 -21.82 -0.53 -6.44
CA LYS A 124 -22.85 -1.18 -7.27
C LYS A 124 -24.25 -1.10 -6.63
N ASP A 125 -24.30 -1.15 -5.31
CA ASP A 125 -25.54 -1.04 -4.52
C ASP A 125 -26.00 0.43 -4.36
N GLY A 126 -25.30 1.39 -4.96
CA GLY A 126 -25.67 2.80 -4.96
C GLY A 126 -25.36 3.54 -3.65
N VAL A 127 -24.45 3.01 -2.81
CA VAL A 127 -24.01 3.68 -1.59
C VAL A 127 -23.27 4.97 -1.94
N ASP A 128 -23.66 6.07 -1.29
CA ASP A 128 -23.00 7.37 -1.46
C ASP A 128 -21.51 7.29 -1.13
N SER A 129 -20.68 7.92 -1.98
CA SER A 129 -19.21 7.86 -1.89
C SER A 129 -18.63 8.32 -0.53
N LYS A 130 -19.35 9.17 0.22
CA LYS A 130 -18.93 9.63 1.56
C LYS A 130 -19.26 8.62 2.66
N LYS A 131 -20.16 7.67 2.39
CA LYS A 131 -20.61 6.63 3.33
C LYS A 131 -19.96 5.27 3.09
N VAL A 132 -19.26 5.11 1.96
CA VAL A 132 -18.58 3.85 1.62
C VAL A 132 -17.52 3.51 2.67
N VAL A 133 -17.68 2.36 3.32
CA VAL A 133 -16.76 1.84 4.33
C VAL A 133 -15.57 1.18 3.65
N GLY A 134 -14.36 1.45 4.15
CA GLY A 134 -13.13 0.88 3.61
C GLY A 134 -12.66 1.53 2.32
N LYS A 135 -13.18 2.72 1.95
CA LYS A 135 -12.67 3.47 0.80
C LYS A 135 -11.17 3.72 0.95
N THR A 136 -10.44 3.52 -0.14
CA THR A 136 -8.99 3.71 -0.18
C THR A 136 -8.62 5.19 -0.23
N GLN A 137 -7.48 5.53 0.35
CA GLN A 137 -6.81 6.82 0.20
C GLN A 137 -5.40 6.63 -0.35
N LEU A 138 -5.01 7.47 -1.30
CA LEU A 138 -3.66 7.52 -1.85
C LEU A 138 -2.77 8.42 -0.98
N ARG A 139 -1.61 7.88 -0.60
CA ARG A 139 -0.58 8.53 0.21
C ARG A 139 0.78 8.28 -0.42
N ASN A 140 1.80 9.00 0.02
CA ASN A 140 3.18 8.77 -0.40
C ASN A 140 4.06 8.70 0.85
N LEU A 141 5.00 7.76 0.81
CA LEU A 141 6.10 7.68 1.75
C LEU A 141 7.33 8.35 1.12
N TYR A 142 8.06 9.11 1.92
CA TYR A 142 9.35 9.69 1.57
C TYR A 142 10.36 9.40 2.68
N VAL A 143 11.64 9.29 2.34
CA VAL A 143 12.72 9.46 3.32
C VAL A 143 13.06 10.93 3.36
N VAL A 144 12.98 11.54 4.53
CA VAL A 144 13.24 12.97 4.71
C VAL A 144 14.25 13.23 5.81
N ILE A 145 15.04 14.30 5.66
CA ILE A 145 15.83 14.86 6.74
C ILE A 145 15.27 16.25 7.09
N PRO A 146 14.54 16.36 8.22
CA PRO A 146 14.19 17.62 8.84
C PRO A 146 15.38 18.58 8.96
N LYS A 147 15.24 19.80 8.42
CA LYS A 147 16.24 20.87 8.60
C LYS A 147 15.65 21.99 9.44
N LYS A 148 16.50 22.60 10.27
CA LYS A 148 16.15 23.79 11.07
C LYS A 148 14.89 23.60 11.93
N MET A 149 14.65 22.38 12.42
CA MET A 149 13.56 22.09 13.36
C MET A 149 14.18 21.65 14.69
N GLU A 150 13.80 22.33 15.78
CA GLU A 150 14.40 22.09 17.11
C GLU A 150 14.02 20.70 17.67
N ASP A 151 12.86 20.19 17.27
CA ASP A 151 12.27 18.95 17.79
C ASP A 151 12.69 17.70 17.02
N PHE A 152 13.43 17.88 15.91
CA PHE A 152 13.92 16.77 15.09
C PHE A 152 15.43 16.85 14.96
N GLU A 153 16.10 15.75 15.27
CA GLU A 153 17.51 15.60 14.96
C GLU A 153 17.67 15.61 13.42
N ASN A 154 18.83 16.04 12.92
CA ASN A 154 19.12 16.06 11.47
C ASN A 154 19.38 14.64 10.94
N GLU A 155 18.46 13.73 11.23
CA GLU A 155 18.48 12.31 10.94
C GLU A 155 17.38 11.96 9.94
N MET A 156 17.45 10.74 9.38
CA MET A 156 16.45 10.27 8.43
C MET A 156 15.16 9.87 9.14
N HIS A 157 14.05 10.30 8.56
CA HIS A 157 12.71 10.02 9.03
C HIS A 157 11.87 9.52 7.86
N ILE A 158 10.88 8.67 8.14
CA ILE A 158 9.83 8.35 7.17
C ILE A 158 8.76 9.43 7.25
N TRP A 159 8.47 10.09 6.13
CA TRP A 159 7.34 10.99 6.03
C TRP A 159 6.20 10.35 5.27
N ASP A 160 5.09 10.15 5.96
CA ASP A 160 3.85 9.66 5.36
C ASP A 160 2.84 10.81 5.22
N ILE A 161 2.50 11.18 3.99
CA ILE A 161 1.56 12.26 3.68
C ILE A 161 0.59 11.87 2.57
N ALA A 162 -0.66 12.36 2.68
CA ALA A 162 -1.67 12.13 1.65
C ALA A 162 -1.28 12.79 0.32
N GLN A 163 -1.61 12.15 -0.81
CA GLN A 163 -1.35 12.69 -2.15
C GLN A 163 -1.85 14.12 -2.31
N GLY A 164 -3.09 14.38 -1.88
CA GLY A 164 -3.72 15.70 -2.00
C GLY A 164 -3.05 16.79 -1.17
N ASN A 165 -2.39 16.42 -0.07
CA ASN A 165 -1.86 17.38 0.91
C ASN A 165 -0.45 17.90 0.56
N TYR A 166 0.27 17.25 -0.33
CA TYR A 166 1.63 17.67 -0.72
C TYR A 166 1.96 17.33 -2.17
N GLN A 167 1.83 16.06 -2.58
CA GLN A 167 2.26 15.63 -3.90
C GLN A 167 1.50 16.34 -5.03
N LYS A 168 0.23 16.74 -4.80
CA LYS A 168 -0.53 17.54 -5.76
C LYS A 168 0.17 18.88 -6.06
N GLU A 169 0.68 19.56 -5.04
CA GLU A 169 1.38 20.84 -5.24
C GLU A 169 2.77 20.61 -5.85
N LEU A 170 3.50 19.60 -5.38
CA LEU A 170 4.78 19.20 -6.00
C LEU A 170 4.62 18.89 -7.50
N ASN A 171 3.56 18.17 -7.90
CA ASN A 171 3.31 17.87 -9.31
C ASN A 171 3.13 19.14 -10.14
N LYS A 172 2.36 20.12 -9.65
CA LYS A 172 2.17 21.39 -10.37
C LYS A 172 3.49 22.12 -10.58
N ASP A 173 4.32 22.20 -9.54
CA ASP A 173 5.63 22.85 -9.63
C ASP A 173 6.52 22.16 -10.68
N LEU A 174 6.53 20.82 -10.71
CA LEU A 174 7.34 20.04 -11.66
C LEU A 174 6.79 20.06 -13.08
N GLU A 175 5.48 20.20 -13.25
CA GLU A 175 4.84 20.41 -14.56
C GLU A 175 5.18 21.80 -15.11
N GLU A 176 5.21 22.84 -14.27
CA GLU A 176 5.60 24.20 -14.67
C GLU A 176 7.11 24.35 -14.87
N LYS A 177 7.91 23.71 -13.99
CA LYS A 177 9.37 23.82 -13.90
C LYS A 177 10.03 22.44 -13.73
N PRO A 178 10.15 21.66 -14.81
CA PRO A 178 10.72 20.31 -14.76
C PRO A 178 12.15 20.24 -14.20
N GLU A 179 12.93 21.32 -14.33
CA GLU A 179 14.29 21.42 -13.80
C GLU A 179 14.36 21.30 -12.28
N LEU A 180 13.27 21.59 -11.57
CA LEU A 180 13.17 21.41 -10.13
C LEU A 180 13.15 19.93 -9.74
N GLY A 181 12.92 19.01 -10.67
CA GLY A 181 12.91 17.56 -10.47
C GLY A 181 14.22 16.98 -9.93
N ILE A 182 15.32 17.73 -9.98
CA ILE A 182 16.61 17.38 -9.37
C ILE A 182 16.57 17.41 -7.83
N PHE A 183 15.51 17.93 -7.20
CA PHE A 183 15.43 18.14 -5.76
C PHE A 183 15.85 16.96 -4.86
N PRO A 184 15.62 15.67 -5.20
CA PRO A 184 16.03 14.58 -4.33
C PRO A 184 17.51 14.21 -4.50
N ASP A 185 18.17 14.56 -5.62
CA ASP A 185 19.55 14.13 -5.92
C ASP A 185 20.51 14.39 -4.74
N PRO A 186 21.32 13.43 -4.29
CA PRO A 186 22.18 13.60 -3.12
C PRO A 186 23.16 14.78 -3.24
N VAL A 187 23.69 15.04 -4.44
CA VAL A 187 24.75 16.02 -4.68
C VAL A 187 24.17 17.38 -5.05
N ASP A 188 23.36 17.42 -6.10
CA ASP A 188 22.82 18.66 -6.72
C ASP A 188 21.37 18.95 -6.32
N GLY A 189 20.81 18.15 -5.41
CA GLY A 189 19.43 18.31 -4.96
C GLY A 189 19.19 19.58 -4.15
N LYS A 190 17.92 19.78 -3.82
CA LYS A 190 17.41 21.00 -3.18
C LYS A 190 16.94 20.71 -1.77
N THR A 191 16.95 21.75 -0.95
CA THR A 191 16.24 21.80 0.33
C THR A 191 14.87 22.42 0.08
N LEU A 192 13.80 21.69 0.43
CA LEU A 192 12.44 22.15 0.24
C LEU A 192 11.95 22.90 1.47
N THR A 193 11.54 24.16 1.30
CA THR A 193 10.73 24.87 2.29
C THR A 193 9.26 24.72 1.88
N ILE A 194 8.51 23.94 2.65
CA ILE A 194 7.09 23.67 2.40
C ILE A 194 6.26 24.52 3.36
N ARG A 195 5.32 25.29 2.81
CA ARG A 195 4.33 26.03 3.59
C ARG A 195 3.01 25.29 3.56
N PHE A 196 2.42 25.10 4.73
CA PHE A 196 1.13 24.45 4.91
C PHE A 196 0.08 25.48 5.35
N THR A 197 -1.10 25.40 4.75
CA THR A 197 -2.33 26.01 5.26
C THR A 197 -3.15 24.97 6.00
N GLU A 198 -3.89 25.42 7.02
CA GLU A 198 -4.80 24.56 7.78
C GLU A 198 -6.16 24.56 7.08
N GLU A 199 -6.46 23.46 6.40
CA GLU A 199 -7.74 23.25 5.73
C GLU A 199 -8.66 22.40 6.62
N SER A 200 -9.97 22.46 6.36
CA SER A 200 -10.98 21.72 7.13
C SER A 200 -11.90 20.94 6.21
N TYR A 201 -12.01 19.63 6.43
CA TYR A 201 -12.93 18.76 5.70
C TYR A 201 -13.65 17.82 6.66
N ALA A 202 -14.98 17.76 6.54
CA ALA A 202 -15.84 16.92 7.38
C ALA A 202 -15.56 17.09 8.90
N GLY A 203 -15.28 18.33 9.33
CA GLY A 203 -14.97 18.67 10.72
C GLY A 203 -13.54 18.33 11.18
N ASN A 204 -12.72 17.70 10.33
CA ASN A 204 -11.31 17.41 10.62
C ASN A 204 -10.42 18.46 9.95
N LYS A 205 -9.45 18.96 10.71
CA LYS A 205 -8.43 19.86 10.19
C LYS A 205 -7.23 19.08 9.67
N TYR A 206 -6.66 19.50 8.56
CA TYR A 206 -5.47 18.88 7.98
C TYR A 206 -4.56 19.94 7.34
N PRO A 207 -3.24 19.70 7.35
CA PRO A 207 -2.30 20.56 6.64
C PRO A 207 -2.34 20.24 5.14
N GLU A 208 -2.47 21.27 4.31
CA GLU A 208 -2.33 21.19 2.84
C GLU A 208 -1.20 22.12 2.39
N ALA A 209 -0.30 21.62 1.56
CA ALA A 209 0.82 22.39 1.05
C ALA A 209 0.29 23.48 0.10
N SER A 210 0.59 24.73 0.43
CA SER A 210 0.17 25.91 -0.34
C SER A 210 1.30 26.50 -1.19
N ARG A 211 2.55 26.18 -0.84
CA ARG A 211 3.75 26.63 -1.57
C ARG A 211 4.96 25.78 -1.22
N ILE A 212 5.79 25.49 -2.21
CA ILE A 212 7.09 24.85 -2.03
C ILE A 212 8.15 25.79 -2.61
N ASP A 213 9.11 26.18 -1.77
CA ASP A 213 10.31 26.90 -2.22
C ASP A 213 11.48 25.91 -2.29
N TYR A 214 12.32 26.02 -3.32
CA TYR A 214 13.45 25.13 -3.60
C TYR A 214 14.76 25.91 -3.44
N ASP A 215 15.48 25.66 -2.35
CA ASP A 215 16.77 26.29 -2.07
C ASP A 215 17.92 25.33 -2.35
N ASP A 216 19.09 25.83 -2.76
CA ASP A 216 20.30 25.00 -2.84
C ASP A 216 20.67 24.44 -1.46
N ARG A 217 21.06 23.17 -1.43
CA ARG A 217 21.55 22.55 -0.20
C ARG A 217 22.83 23.25 0.23
N LYS A 218 22.92 23.60 1.51
CA LYS A 218 24.14 24.21 2.08
C LYS A 218 25.38 23.33 1.94
N LYS A 219 25.18 22.01 1.94
CA LYS A 219 26.23 21.00 1.79
C LYS A 219 25.65 19.82 1.00
N PRO A 220 26.27 19.43 -0.11
CA PRO A 220 25.93 18.19 -0.82
C PRO A 220 26.08 16.97 0.09
N TYR A 221 25.24 15.95 -0.12
CA TYR A 221 25.43 14.65 0.49
C TYR A 221 26.37 13.80 -0.35
N LYS A 222 27.00 12.82 0.30
CA LYS A 222 27.71 11.75 -0.41
C LYS A 222 26.68 10.79 -0.99
N LEU A 223 26.98 10.19 -2.14
CA LEU A 223 26.14 9.14 -2.76
C LEU A 223 25.89 7.94 -1.83
N SER A 224 26.77 7.70 -0.83
CA SER A 224 26.57 6.66 0.18
C SER A 224 25.30 6.83 1.00
N ILE A 225 24.75 8.05 1.08
CA ILE A 225 23.52 8.32 1.81
C ILE A 225 22.34 7.48 1.30
N MET A 226 22.32 7.11 0.02
CA MET A 226 21.28 6.27 -0.57
C MET A 226 21.31 4.83 -0.04
N LYS A 227 22.48 4.36 0.42
CA LYS A 227 22.63 3.04 1.05
C LYS A 227 22.25 3.07 2.53
N GLU A 228 22.40 4.22 3.16
CA GLU A 228 21.97 4.48 4.55
C GLU A 228 20.47 4.76 4.63
N ALA A 229 19.87 5.25 3.53
CA ALA A 229 18.45 5.52 3.41
C ALA A 229 17.60 4.27 3.70
N PRO A 230 16.59 4.38 4.58
CA PRO A 230 15.63 3.30 4.79
C PRO A 230 14.96 2.88 3.50
N CYS A 231 14.92 1.58 3.22
CA CYS A 231 14.20 1.06 2.06
C CYS A 231 12.69 1.19 2.30
N LEU A 232 12.01 2.06 1.55
CA LEU A 232 10.57 2.30 1.73
C LEU A 232 9.72 1.06 1.43
N ASP A 233 10.21 0.19 0.54
CA ASP A 233 9.57 -1.07 0.15
C ASP A 233 9.48 -2.08 1.30
N GLU A 234 10.45 -2.05 2.21
CA GLU A 234 10.47 -2.90 3.40
C GLU A 234 9.74 -2.25 4.58
N CYS A 235 9.47 -0.95 4.49
CA CYS A 235 8.77 -0.18 5.51
C CYS A 235 7.24 -0.41 5.50
N ILE A 236 6.72 -1.20 4.57
CA ILE A 236 5.28 -1.44 4.41
C ILE A 236 4.88 -2.83 4.93
N LYS A 237 3.76 -2.89 5.68
CA LYS A 237 3.18 -4.13 6.18
C LYS A 237 1.98 -4.53 5.33
N VAL A 238 2.17 -5.52 4.46
CA VAL A 238 1.11 -6.09 3.63
C VAL A 238 0.55 -7.34 4.30
N LEU A 239 -0.71 -7.28 4.71
CA LEU A 239 -1.43 -8.44 5.24
C LEU A 239 -1.90 -9.36 4.11
N SER A 240 -2.09 -10.65 4.42
CA SER A 240 -2.69 -11.60 3.51
C SER A 240 -4.19 -11.31 3.29
N TYR A 241 -4.77 -11.92 2.26
CA TYR A 241 -6.20 -11.80 1.97
C TYR A 241 -7.05 -12.28 3.16
N LYS A 242 -6.70 -13.41 3.79
CA LYS A 242 -7.42 -13.96 4.95
C LYS A 242 -7.37 -12.98 6.13
N GLU A 243 -6.19 -12.48 6.48
CA GLU A 243 -6.01 -11.52 7.59
C GLU A 243 -6.75 -10.20 7.34
N LEU A 244 -6.68 -9.64 6.12
CA LEU A 244 -7.43 -8.43 5.77
C LEU A 244 -8.92 -8.64 5.89
N ARG A 245 -9.42 -9.79 5.41
CA ARG A 245 -10.83 -10.14 5.50
C ARG A 245 -11.28 -10.32 6.95
N ALA A 246 -10.49 -11.03 7.75
CA ALA A 246 -10.77 -11.23 9.17
C ALA A 246 -10.84 -9.89 9.92
N LYS A 247 -9.83 -9.02 9.72
CA LYS A 247 -9.83 -7.67 10.31
C LYS A 247 -10.99 -6.80 9.84
N PHE A 248 -11.34 -6.87 8.56
CA PHE A 248 -12.41 -6.05 7.99
C PHE A 248 -13.80 -6.45 8.50
N PHE A 249 -14.08 -7.76 8.59
CA PHE A 249 -15.35 -8.29 9.06
C PHE A 249 -15.38 -8.58 10.57
N ALA A 250 -14.30 -8.28 11.29
CA ALA A 250 -14.12 -8.61 12.70
C ALA A 250 -14.42 -10.09 13.01
N LEU A 251 -13.82 -10.99 12.21
CA LEU A 251 -13.88 -12.43 12.44
C LEU A 251 -12.75 -12.82 13.40
N ASP A 252 -13.04 -13.64 14.41
CA ASP A 252 -12.03 -14.22 15.29
C ASP A 252 -11.21 -15.27 14.51
N ASP A 253 -9.90 -15.36 14.77
CA ASP A 253 -8.97 -16.28 14.08
C ASP A 253 -8.95 -17.69 14.72
N ASP A 254 -9.80 -17.93 15.73
CA ASP A 254 -9.96 -19.20 16.47
C ASP A 254 -10.95 -20.16 15.78
N ASP A 255 -10.79 -20.39 14.48
CA ASP A 255 -11.46 -21.50 13.80
C ASP A 255 -10.42 -22.25 12.96
N ASP A 256 -9.55 -22.98 13.66
CA ASP A 256 -8.95 -24.19 13.11
C ASP A 256 -9.78 -25.40 13.57
N ASP A 257 -10.27 -26.11 12.56
CA ASP A 257 -10.97 -27.40 12.56
C ASP A 257 -12.52 -27.46 12.79
N ASN A 258 -13.20 -27.91 11.72
CA ASN A 258 -14.57 -28.44 11.66
C ASN A 258 -15.80 -27.51 11.79
N ASN A 259 -16.01 -26.59 10.83
CA ASN A 259 -17.35 -26.45 10.22
C ASN A 259 -17.35 -25.71 8.88
N THR A 260 -17.15 -26.44 7.77
CA THR A 260 -17.57 -25.97 6.45
C THR A 260 -19.11 -26.01 6.37
N LYS A 261 -19.77 -25.03 6.99
CA LYS A 261 -21.15 -24.67 6.65
C LYS A 261 -21.11 -23.40 5.82
N GLY A 262 -20.96 -23.62 4.51
CA GLY A 262 -21.19 -22.59 3.51
C GLY A 262 -22.52 -21.88 3.76
N PHE A 263 -22.45 -20.56 3.85
CA PHE A 263 -23.61 -19.69 3.84
C PHE A 263 -24.34 -19.84 2.50
N LYS A 264 -25.30 -20.77 2.44
CA LYS A 264 -26.31 -20.80 1.39
C LYS A 264 -27.39 -19.78 1.73
N THR A 265 -27.58 -18.82 0.83
CA THR A 265 -28.65 -17.82 0.88
C THR A 265 -30.02 -18.50 0.97
N LYS A 266 -30.98 -17.83 1.63
CA LYS A 266 -32.36 -18.31 1.87
C LYS A 266 -33.11 -18.71 0.59
N GLU A 267 -32.63 -18.29 -0.58
CA GLU A 267 -33.24 -18.55 -1.89
C GLU A 267 -32.96 -19.97 -2.42
N GLU A 268 -31.80 -20.58 -2.10
CA GLU A 268 -31.48 -21.96 -2.52
C GLU A 268 -32.23 -23.04 -1.71
N LYS A 269 -32.63 -22.75 -0.47
CA LYS A 269 -33.40 -23.68 0.37
C LYS A 269 -34.82 -23.92 -0.15
N ARG A 270 -35.38 -23.01 -0.96
CA ARG A 270 -36.74 -23.15 -1.52
C ARG A 270 -36.79 -24.00 -2.79
N LYS A 271 -35.71 -24.07 -3.59
CA LYS A 271 -35.65 -24.93 -4.78
C LYS A 271 -35.40 -26.40 -4.46
N LYS A 272 -34.65 -26.70 -3.38
CA LYS A 272 -34.29 -28.08 -3.02
C LYS A 272 -35.39 -28.90 -2.34
N LYS A 273 -36.47 -28.25 -1.88
CA LYS A 273 -37.59 -28.91 -1.16
C LYS A 273 -38.74 -29.38 -2.08
N LYS A 274 -38.67 -29.13 -3.39
CA LYS A 274 -39.69 -29.53 -4.38
C LYS A 274 -39.35 -30.77 -5.21
N LEU A 275 -38.19 -31.40 -5.02
CA LEU A 275 -37.70 -32.47 -5.90
C LEU A 275 -37.58 -33.87 -5.24
N ILE A 276 -38.12 -34.07 -4.02
CA ILE A 276 -37.97 -35.36 -3.27
C ILE A 276 -39.33 -36.01 -2.98
N LYS A 277 -40.28 -35.95 -3.91
CA LYS A 277 -41.51 -36.73 -3.77
C LYS A 277 -42.03 -37.16 -5.12
N GLU A 278 -41.49 -38.28 -5.61
CA GLU A 278 -42.18 -39.35 -6.36
C GLU A 278 -41.13 -40.18 -7.12
N GLU A 279 -40.78 -41.34 -6.56
CA GLU A 279 -40.30 -42.49 -7.32
C GLU A 279 -41.12 -43.71 -6.91
N GLU A 280 -41.96 -44.22 -7.81
CA GLU A 280 -42.28 -45.65 -7.96
C GLU A 280 -42.62 -45.99 -9.42
N LYS A 281 -41.61 -46.53 -10.15
CA LYS A 281 -41.57 -47.60 -11.20
C LYS A 281 -42.59 -47.64 -12.39
N PRO A 282 -42.32 -48.41 -13.48
CA PRO A 282 -41.06 -48.66 -14.20
C PRO A 282 -41.19 -48.64 -15.77
N ALA A 283 -40.02 -48.71 -16.42
CA ALA A 283 -39.74 -49.29 -17.75
C ALA A 283 -40.22 -48.62 -19.06
N LYS A 284 -39.27 -48.14 -19.88
CA LYS A 284 -38.87 -48.77 -21.18
C LYS A 284 -37.77 -47.98 -21.89
N ASN A 285 -36.59 -48.61 -21.94
CA ASN A 285 -35.73 -48.84 -23.10
C ASN A 285 -35.72 -47.79 -24.24
N LYS A 286 -34.58 -47.11 -24.43
CA LYS A 286 -33.87 -47.06 -25.72
C LYS A 286 -32.42 -46.60 -25.55
N LYS A 287 -31.52 -47.49 -25.94
CA LYS A 287 -30.06 -47.31 -26.07
C LYS A 287 -29.76 -46.20 -27.08
N ALA A 288 -28.78 -45.35 -26.74
CA ALA A 288 -27.82 -44.82 -27.70
C ALA A 288 -26.45 -44.72 -27.00
N LYS A 289 -25.60 -45.73 -27.23
CA LYS A 289 -24.16 -45.65 -26.96
C LYS A 289 -23.54 -44.83 -28.09
N SER A 290 -22.94 -43.68 -27.78
CA SER A 290 -21.88 -43.11 -28.62
C SER A 290 -20.56 -43.23 -27.87
N LYS A 291 -19.69 -44.10 -28.38
CA LYS A 291 -18.27 -44.16 -28.03
C LYS A 291 -17.62 -42.86 -28.54
N GLY A 292 -17.15 -41.99 -27.65
CA GLY A 292 -16.32 -40.83 -27.97
C GLY A 292 -14.86 -41.08 -27.56
N LYS A 293 -13.93 -40.87 -28.49
CA LYS A 293 -12.50 -41.20 -28.44
C LYS A 293 -11.78 -40.62 -27.21
N LYS A 294 -10.93 -41.43 -26.56
CA LYS A 294 -9.90 -40.94 -25.62
C LYS A 294 -8.96 -40.00 -26.37
N SER A 295 -9.13 -38.68 -26.23
CA SER A 295 -8.18 -37.69 -26.71
C SER A 295 -6.96 -37.66 -25.79
N LYS A 296 -5.77 -37.86 -26.37
CA LYS A 296 -4.48 -37.67 -25.68
C LYS A 296 -3.98 -36.24 -25.91
N CYS A 297 -3.33 -35.66 -24.90
CA CYS A 297 -2.67 -34.37 -25.01
C CYS A 297 -1.48 -34.47 -26.00
N PRO A 298 -1.36 -33.57 -27.00
CA PRO A 298 -0.23 -33.56 -27.93
C PRO A 298 1.13 -33.39 -27.24
N SER A 299 1.18 -32.63 -26.15
CA SER A 299 2.39 -32.39 -25.35
C SER A 299 2.69 -33.48 -24.31
N GLY A 300 1.91 -34.57 -24.28
CA GLY A 300 2.15 -35.71 -23.37
C GLY A 300 1.57 -35.56 -21.95
N TYR A 301 0.97 -34.42 -21.60
CA TYR A 301 0.31 -34.19 -20.30
C TYR A 301 -1.06 -34.88 -20.17
N LYS A 302 -1.65 -34.87 -18.96
CA LYS A 302 -2.94 -35.53 -18.70
C LYS A 302 -4.09 -34.66 -19.21
N PHE A 303 -4.67 -35.08 -20.33
CA PHE A 303 -5.83 -34.43 -20.95
C PHE A 303 -7.02 -34.37 -19.98
N GLY A 304 -7.59 -33.18 -19.79
CA GLY A 304 -8.67 -32.90 -18.84
C GLY A 304 -8.23 -32.69 -17.39
N LYS A 305 -6.94 -32.84 -17.06
CA LYS A 305 -6.45 -32.59 -15.70
C LYS A 305 -5.49 -31.42 -15.62
N ASP A 306 -4.57 -31.34 -16.59
CA ASP A 306 -3.52 -30.32 -16.63
C ASP A 306 -3.93 -29.19 -17.61
N TRP A 307 -5.17 -28.71 -17.49
CA TRP A 307 -5.74 -27.72 -18.42
C TRP A 307 -5.32 -26.31 -18.02
N ASP A 308 -4.60 -25.63 -18.92
CA ASP A 308 -4.05 -24.28 -18.74
C ASP A 308 -2.91 -24.16 -17.71
N ASP A 309 -2.33 -25.29 -17.30
CA ASP A 309 -1.25 -25.33 -16.30
C ASP A 309 0.15 -25.09 -16.89
N TYR A 310 0.30 -25.19 -18.22
CA TYR A 310 1.59 -25.12 -18.91
C TYR A 310 1.58 -24.11 -20.06
N SER A 311 2.73 -23.50 -20.33
CA SER A 311 2.87 -22.47 -21.38
C SER A 311 2.47 -22.97 -22.78
N GLU A 312 2.61 -24.27 -23.02
CA GLU A 312 2.22 -24.96 -24.26
C GLU A 312 0.70 -25.10 -24.43
N CYS A 313 -0.09 -24.93 -23.36
CA CYS A 313 -1.56 -24.94 -23.43
C CYS A 313 -2.09 -23.74 -24.21
N ASN A 314 -1.43 -22.59 -24.11
CA ASN A 314 -1.85 -21.33 -24.75
C ASN A 314 -1.89 -21.39 -26.29
N THR A 315 -1.16 -22.33 -26.90
CA THR A 315 -1.12 -22.53 -28.35
C THR A 315 -1.69 -23.88 -28.78
N CYS A 316 -2.28 -24.64 -27.84
CA CYS A 316 -2.78 -25.99 -28.09
C CYS A 316 -4.15 -25.96 -28.77
N SER A 317 -4.24 -26.51 -29.98
CA SER A 317 -5.49 -26.63 -30.77
C SER A 317 -6.56 -27.52 -30.14
N LYS A 318 -6.25 -28.19 -29.02
CA LYS A 318 -7.18 -29.04 -28.26
C LYS A 318 -7.50 -28.46 -26.88
N LEU A 319 -7.19 -27.18 -26.62
CA LEU A 319 -7.42 -26.54 -25.34
C LEU A 319 -8.90 -26.57 -24.95
N ASP A 320 -9.82 -26.24 -25.86
CA ASP A 320 -11.26 -26.23 -25.61
C ASP A 320 -11.80 -27.63 -25.27
N ALA A 321 -11.33 -28.64 -26.00
CA ALA A 321 -11.71 -30.03 -25.74
C ALA A 321 -11.10 -30.56 -24.43
N CYS A 322 -9.96 -30.03 -24.00
CA CYS A 322 -9.31 -30.36 -22.75
C CYS A 322 -10.05 -29.72 -21.55
N GLY A 323 -10.53 -28.48 -21.71
CA GLY A 323 -11.36 -27.81 -20.71
C GLY A 323 -12.72 -28.50 -20.53
N ALA A 324 -13.36 -28.90 -21.63
CA ALA A 324 -14.62 -29.65 -21.54
C ALA A 324 -14.49 -31.03 -20.84
N ALA A 325 -13.27 -31.57 -20.79
CA ALA A 325 -12.97 -32.83 -20.11
C ALA A 325 -12.55 -32.66 -18.64
N SER A 326 -12.18 -31.45 -18.19
CA SER A 326 -11.86 -31.18 -16.78
C SER A 326 -13.09 -30.96 -15.91
N GLU A 327 -14.25 -30.69 -16.52
CA GLU A 327 -15.53 -30.48 -15.83
C GLU A 327 -16.34 -31.77 -15.59
N GLN A 328 -15.81 -32.95 -15.97
CA GLN A 328 -16.44 -34.28 -15.78
C GLN A 328 -15.79 -35.08 -14.65
#